data_AF-A0A7Z2GA86-F1
#
_entry.id   AF-A0A7Z2GA86-F1
#
_cell.length_a   1.000
_cell.length_b   1.000
_cell.length_c   1.000
_cell.angle_alpha   90.00
_cell.angle_beta   90.00
_cell.angle_gamma   90.00
#
_symmetry.space_group_name_H-M   'P 1'
#
loop_
_entity.id
_entity.type
_entity.pdbx_description
1 polymer ?
#
loop_
_entity_poly.entity_id
_entity_poly.type
_entity_poly.pdbx_seq_one_letter_code
_entity_poly.pdbx_strand_id
1 'polypeptide(L)'
;MRVCAAPPFADDAPRVDDARWRAHDLLRVARLAPCDNEPDWVRGALARAPWVVVRRTRAAEGVLAVGVRGSVRSERFGTWLGIEDIESSASPEDLLEVDPLHARRALPAFIALAALRTPASSLRNHVWGPTGSAGFELATGVPTLTASSDLDILIRVPQRISRAAIDSLAQALAQAASRAGTRIDAQLETPAGGVALAELAMHKPRVLARASSGAQLVADPWHTP
;
A
#
# COMPACT_ATOMS: atom_id res chain seq x y z
N MET A 1 -13.43 12.83 3.27
CA MET A 1 -12.26 13.57 2.78
C MET A 1 -11.06 13.11 3.61
N ARG A 2 -9.93 12.70 3.00
CA ARG A 2 -8.75 12.30 3.79
C ARG A 2 -8.17 13.58 4.40
N VAL A 3 -8.19 13.71 5.72
CA VAL A 3 -7.58 14.83 6.41
C VAL A 3 -6.06 14.63 6.39
N CYS A 4 -5.32 15.65 5.99
CA CYS A 4 -3.86 15.65 6.00
C CYS A 4 -3.37 16.83 6.83
N ALA A 5 -2.41 16.58 7.72
CA ALA A 5 -1.68 17.63 8.43
C ALA A 5 -0.91 18.52 7.45
N ALA A 6 -0.75 19.79 7.82
CA ALA A 6 0.11 20.71 7.10
C ALA A 6 1.57 20.19 7.08
N PRO A 7 2.33 20.40 5.99
CA PRO A 7 3.72 19.99 5.96
C PRO A 7 4.59 20.76 6.96
N PRO A 8 5.51 20.12 7.70
CA PRO A 8 6.35 20.75 8.72
C PRO A 8 7.59 21.43 8.14
N PHE A 9 7.58 21.77 6.86
CA PHE A 9 8.71 22.31 6.12
C PHE A 9 8.23 23.43 5.18
N ALA A 10 9.16 24.28 4.74
CA ALA A 10 8.84 25.38 3.84
C ALA A 10 8.26 24.89 2.50
N ASP A 11 7.45 25.74 1.87
CA ASP A 11 6.82 25.44 0.58
C ASP A 11 7.86 25.28 -0.54
N ASP A 12 8.96 26.02 -0.47
CA ASP A 12 10.09 26.02 -1.41
C ASP A 12 11.18 24.98 -1.06
N ALA A 13 11.02 24.24 0.03
CA ALA A 13 11.99 23.22 0.42
C ALA A 13 12.11 22.14 -0.68
N PRO A 14 13.34 21.74 -1.07
CA PRO A 14 13.55 20.69 -2.05
C PRO A 14 12.78 19.42 -1.70
N ARG A 15 12.09 18.86 -2.70
CA ARG A 15 11.22 17.69 -2.56
C ARG A 15 11.96 16.45 -3.03
N VAL A 16 12.26 15.53 -2.11
CA VAL A 16 12.98 14.28 -2.39
C VAL A 16 12.04 13.07 -2.33
N ASP A 17 12.36 12.05 -3.12
CA ASP A 17 11.81 10.71 -3.00
C ASP A 17 12.87 9.85 -2.28
N ASP A 18 12.69 9.57 -0.99
CA ASP A 18 13.64 8.74 -0.23
C ASP A 18 13.50 7.27 -0.66
N ALA A 19 14.52 6.74 -1.34
CA ALA A 19 14.48 5.39 -1.90
C ALA A 19 14.51 4.27 -0.84
N ARG A 20 14.84 4.59 0.43
CA ARG A 20 14.88 3.63 1.54
C ARG A 20 13.49 3.14 1.93
N TRP A 21 12.47 4.00 1.81
CA TRP A 21 11.09 3.68 2.16
C TRP A 21 10.14 4.06 1.04
N ARG A 22 9.38 3.09 0.56
CA ARG A 22 8.53 3.22 -0.62
C ARG A 22 7.08 3.33 -0.19
N ALA A 23 6.26 3.91 -1.06
CA ALA A 23 4.82 3.93 -0.86
C ALA A 23 4.31 2.52 -0.54
N HIS A 24 3.42 2.45 0.46
CA HIS A 24 2.85 1.22 1.05
C HIS A 24 3.72 0.48 2.07
N ASP A 25 4.97 0.87 2.27
CA ASP A 25 5.77 0.32 3.38
C ASP A 25 5.13 0.71 4.71
N LEU A 26 5.23 -0.19 5.69
CA LEU A 26 4.77 0.02 7.05
C LEU A 26 5.97 0.35 7.92
N LEU A 27 5.87 1.42 8.70
CA LEU A 27 6.93 1.89 9.58
C LEU A 27 6.46 1.79 11.02
N ARG A 28 7.23 1.11 11.86
CA ARG A 28 7.07 1.18 13.30
C ARG A 28 7.75 2.45 13.79
N VAL A 29 7.04 3.24 14.58
CA VAL A 29 7.51 4.55 15.02
C VAL A 29 7.72 4.58 16.52
N ALA A 30 8.86 5.11 16.94
CA ALA A 30 9.14 5.39 18.35
C ALA A 30 8.24 6.51 18.86
N ARG A 31 8.00 7.49 17.99
CA ARG A 31 7.21 8.68 18.28
C ARG A 31 6.63 9.24 16.98
N LEU A 32 5.44 9.82 17.10
CA LEU A 32 4.88 10.67 16.06
C LEU A 32 4.40 11.94 16.75
N ALA A 33 5.00 13.09 16.43
CA ALA A 33 4.62 14.35 17.06
C ALA A 33 3.13 14.66 16.81
N PRO A 34 2.40 15.21 17.80
CA PRO A 34 1.09 15.81 17.55
C PRO A 34 1.18 16.92 16.50
N CYS A 35 0.12 17.09 15.73
CA CYS A 35 0.02 18.15 14.74
C CYS A 35 -1.35 18.83 14.81
N ASP A 36 -1.44 20.04 14.24
CA ASP A 36 -2.68 20.81 14.26
C ASP A 36 -3.80 20.09 13.51
N ASN A 37 -5.03 20.17 14.05
CA ASN A 37 -6.23 19.51 13.53
C ASN A 37 -6.12 17.99 13.42
N GLU A 38 -5.26 17.38 14.23
CA GLU A 38 -5.23 15.94 14.35
C GLU A 38 -6.54 15.39 14.95
N PRO A 39 -7.18 14.40 14.32
CA PRO A 39 -8.36 13.76 14.87
C PRO A 39 -8.08 13.04 16.19
N ASP A 40 -9.03 13.13 17.14
CA ASP A 40 -8.91 12.53 18.50
C ASP A 40 -8.58 11.02 18.51
N TRP A 41 -8.99 10.29 17.46
CA TRP A 41 -8.75 8.85 17.36
C TRP A 41 -7.29 8.49 17.05
N VAL A 42 -6.47 9.42 16.55
CA VAL A 42 -5.11 9.17 16.06
C VAL A 42 -4.19 8.72 17.20
N ARG A 43 -4.23 9.41 18.35
CA ARG A 43 -3.42 9.05 19.53
C ARG A 43 -3.77 7.66 20.04
N GLY A 44 -5.08 7.35 20.12
CA GLY A 44 -5.55 6.02 20.50
C GLY A 44 -5.13 4.95 19.50
N ALA A 45 -5.12 5.25 18.20
CA ALA A 45 -4.67 4.32 17.17
C ALA A 45 -3.18 4.00 17.29
N LEU A 46 -2.32 5.01 17.47
CA LEU A 46 -0.89 4.83 17.66
C LEU A 46 -0.55 4.11 18.97
N ALA A 47 -1.31 4.34 20.04
CA ALA A 47 -1.15 3.60 21.28
C ALA A 47 -1.49 2.11 21.14
N ARG A 48 -2.44 1.75 20.26
CA ARG A 48 -2.78 0.35 19.96
C ARG A 48 -1.79 -0.30 19.00
N ALA A 49 -1.39 0.43 17.97
CA ALA A 49 -0.45 0.00 16.95
C ALA A 49 0.46 1.18 16.59
N PRO A 50 1.70 1.23 17.09
CA PRO A 50 2.64 2.32 16.80
C PRO A 50 3.23 2.15 15.39
N TRP A 51 2.36 2.08 14.40
CA TRP A 51 2.67 1.80 13.01
C TRP A 51 1.97 2.79 12.09
N VAL A 52 2.68 3.25 11.08
CA VAL A 52 2.19 4.15 10.05
C VAL A 52 2.49 3.60 8.67
N VAL A 53 1.75 4.04 7.66
CA VAL A 53 1.93 3.62 6.25
C VAL A 53 2.60 4.74 5.47
N VAL A 54 3.68 4.45 4.74
CA VAL A 54 4.31 5.41 3.83
C VAL A 54 3.34 5.78 2.70
N ARG A 55 3.16 7.08 2.48
CA ARG A 55 2.31 7.65 1.43
C ARG A 55 3.16 8.03 0.23
N ARG A 56 2.57 7.90 -0.96
CA ARG A 56 3.17 8.39 -2.20
C ARG A 56 3.06 9.91 -2.29
N THR A 57 3.93 10.63 -1.60
CA THR A 57 4.01 12.09 -1.61
C THR A 57 5.44 12.49 -1.26
N ARG A 58 6.03 13.41 -2.06
CA ARG A 58 7.37 13.91 -1.79
C ARG A 58 7.41 14.75 -0.52
N ALA A 59 8.53 14.72 0.18
CA ALA A 59 8.76 15.50 1.39
C ALA A 59 10.12 16.22 1.31
N ALA A 60 10.37 17.13 2.26
CA ALA A 60 11.72 17.64 2.48
C ALA A 60 12.65 16.52 2.99
N GLU A 61 13.96 16.75 2.86
CA GLU A 61 14.97 15.81 3.38
C GLU A 61 14.75 15.53 4.88
N GLY A 62 14.90 14.27 5.28
CA GLY A 62 14.70 13.83 6.65
C GLY A 62 13.24 13.65 7.07
N VAL A 63 12.27 13.89 6.18
CA VAL A 63 10.84 13.74 6.48
C VAL A 63 10.17 12.78 5.50
N LEU A 64 9.19 12.01 5.97
CA LEU A 64 8.34 11.14 5.16
C LEU A 64 6.87 11.51 5.28
N ALA A 65 6.14 11.44 4.17
CA ALA A 65 4.69 11.46 4.20
C ALA A 65 4.16 10.11 4.67
N VAL A 66 3.42 10.09 5.78
CA VAL A 66 2.87 8.86 6.37
C VAL A 66 1.38 8.96 6.65
N GLY A 67 0.73 7.82 6.82
CA GLY A 67 -0.68 7.71 7.14
C GLY A 67 -0.92 6.89 8.40
N VAL A 68 -1.67 7.45 9.35
CA VAL A 68 -2.20 6.72 10.50
C VAL A 68 -3.55 6.12 10.13
N ARG A 69 -3.78 4.88 10.57
CA ARG A 69 -5.05 4.16 10.40
C ARG A 69 -5.72 3.98 11.74
N GLY A 70 -7.00 4.33 11.82
CA GLY A 70 -7.83 4.04 12.97
C GLY A 70 -8.47 2.66 12.89
N SER A 71 -9.49 2.44 13.72
CA SER A 71 -10.22 1.18 13.84
C SER A 71 -11.21 0.97 12.69
N VAL A 72 -11.69 2.04 12.05
CA VAL A 72 -12.65 1.95 10.93
C VAL A 72 -12.08 2.47 9.62
N ARG A 73 -12.68 2.05 8.50
CA ARG A 73 -12.20 2.38 7.13
C ARG A 73 -12.09 3.88 6.86
N SER A 74 -12.96 4.70 7.46
CA SER A 74 -12.98 6.15 7.33
C SER A 74 -11.89 6.86 8.13
N GLU A 75 -11.31 6.21 9.15
CA GLU A 75 -10.25 6.75 9.99
C GLU A 75 -8.90 6.59 9.29
N ARG A 76 -8.62 7.54 8.40
CA ARG A 76 -7.34 7.65 7.70
C ARG A 76 -6.85 9.08 7.78
N PHE A 77 -5.72 9.27 8.47
CA PHE A 77 -5.13 10.57 8.70
C PHE A 77 -3.75 10.61 8.08
N GLY A 78 -3.52 11.56 7.18
CA GLY A 78 -2.22 11.80 6.58
C GLY A 78 -1.40 12.76 7.44
N THR A 79 -0.16 12.42 7.74
CA THR A 79 0.77 13.31 8.46
C THR A 79 2.21 13.10 7.98
N TRP A 80 3.17 13.61 8.73
CA TRP A 80 4.58 13.65 8.42
C TRP A 80 5.39 13.03 9.55
N LEU A 81 6.47 12.33 9.21
CA LEU A 81 7.32 11.60 10.15
C LEU A 81 8.78 11.96 9.90
N GLY A 82 9.52 12.32 10.95
CA GLY A 82 10.98 12.44 10.90
C GLY A 82 11.62 11.06 10.78
N ILE A 83 12.62 10.90 9.91
CA ILE A 83 13.27 9.60 9.69
C ILE A 83 13.98 9.07 10.94
N GLU A 84 14.33 9.95 11.88
CA GLU A 84 14.93 9.64 13.17
C GLU A 84 13.98 8.96 14.15
N ASP A 85 12.66 9.09 13.95
CA ASP A 85 11.64 8.47 14.80
C ASP A 85 11.22 7.06 14.29
N ILE A 86 11.88 6.52 13.25
CA ILE A 86 11.61 5.19 12.68
C ILE A 86 12.39 4.11 13.46
N GLU A 87 11.68 3.16 14.07
CA GLU A 87 12.30 2.02 14.76
C GLU A 87 12.59 0.86 13.81
N SER A 88 11.63 0.56 12.93
CA SER A 88 11.73 -0.52 11.96
C SER A 88 10.76 -0.32 10.80
N SER A 89 10.96 -1.08 9.72
CA SER A 89 10.09 -1.07 8.55
C SER A 89 9.73 -2.49 8.12
N ALA A 90 8.56 -2.64 7.52
CA ALA A 90 8.13 -3.84 6.82
C ALA A 90 7.60 -3.42 5.44
N SER A 91 8.25 -3.89 4.38
CA SER A 91 7.74 -3.71 3.02
C SER A 91 6.56 -4.66 2.77
N PRO A 92 5.66 -4.38 1.82
CA PRO A 92 4.63 -5.34 1.42
C PRO A 92 5.20 -6.73 1.12
N GLU A 93 6.36 -6.78 0.49
CA GLU A 93 7.07 -7.99 0.09
C GLU A 93 7.49 -8.84 1.31
N ASP A 94 8.01 -8.23 2.38
CA ASP A 94 8.40 -8.93 3.61
C ASP A 94 7.20 -9.65 4.27
N LEU A 95 5.99 -9.11 4.08
CA LEU A 95 4.77 -9.65 4.65
C LEU A 95 4.26 -10.91 3.94
N LEU A 96 4.89 -11.34 2.84
CA LEU A 96 4.59 -12.65 2.25
C LEU A 96 5.04 -13.81 3.13
N GLU A 97 6.07 -13.62 3.95
CA GLU A 97 6.60 -14.63 4.87
C GLU A 97 5.91 -14.61 6.24
N VAL A 98 5.03 -13.63 6.48
CA VAL A 98 4.30 -13.51 7.73
C VAL A 98 2.97 -14.26 7.62
N ASP A 99 2.74 -15.18 8.54
CA ASP A 99 1.46 -15.86 8.68
C ASP A 99 0.48 -15.04 9.51
N PRO A 100 -0.80 -14.98 9.12
CA PRO A 100 -1.82 -14.42 9.98
C PRO A 100 -2.02 -15.30 11.22
N LEU A 101 -2.49 -14.67 12.29
CA LEU A 101 -2.89 -15.36 13.52
C LEU A 101 -3.85 -16.51 13.19
N HIS A 102 -3.68 -17.65 13.86
CA HIS A 102 -4.39 -18.89 13.53
C HIS A 102 -5.91 -18.71 13.43
N ALA A 103 -6.52 -18.02 14.41
CA ALA A 103 -7.95 -17.74 14.45
C ALA A 103 -8.46 -16.86 13.29
N ARG A 104 -7.56 -16.20 12.55
CA ARG A 104 -7.88 -15.24 11.50
C ARG A 104 -7.63 -15.78 10.10
N ARG A 105 -6.91 -16.91 9.95
CA ARG A 105 -6.59 -17.57 8.67
C ARG A 105 -7.82 -17.85 7.80
N ALA A 106 -8.98 -18.09 8.42
CA ALA A 106 -10.23 -18.37 7.73
C ALA A 106 -10.91 -17.13 7.12
N LEU A 107 -10.36 -15.92 7.30
CA LEU A 107 -10.90 -14.73 6.65
C LEU A 107 -10.69 -14.80 5.13
N PRO A 108 -11.70 -14.43 4.31
CA PRO A 108 -11.62 -14.48 2.86
C PRO A 108 -10.36 -13.84 2.26
N ALA A 109 -9.96 -12.66 2.75
CA ALA A 109 -8.73 -11.98 2.30
C ALA A 109 -7.46 -12.80 2.56
N PHE A 110 -7.37 -13.52 3.67
CA PHE A 110 -6.21 -14.37 3.97
C PHE A 110 -6.25 -15.70 3.22
N ILE A 111 -7.43 -16.26 2.96
CA ILE A 111 -7.58 -17.41 2.06
C ILE A 111 -7.10 -17.04 0.64
N ALA A 112 -7.51 -15.87 0.14
CA ALA A 112 -7.05 -15.34 -1.14
C ALA A 112 -5.52 -15.13 -1.14
N LEU A 113 -4.96 -14.53 -0.09
CA LEU A 113 -3.51 -14.31 0.04
C LEU A 113 -2.75 -15.64 0.02
N ALA A 114 -3.20 -16.65 0.76
CA ALA A 114 -2.61 -17.98 0.78
C ALA A 114 -2.63 -18.65 -0.62
N ALA A 115 -3.73 -18.51 -1.36
CA ALA A 115 -3.83 -19.01 -2.73
C ALA A 115 -2.83 -18.32 -3.67
N LEU A 116 -2.64 -17.01 -3.51
CA LEU A 116 -1.71 -16.22 -4.32
C LEU A 116 -0.23 -16.50 -4.03
N ARG A 117 0.10 -16.93 -2.81
CA ARG A 117 1.47 -17.34 -2.39
C ARG A 117 1.93 -18.67 -3.02
N THR A 118 1.03 -19.45 -3.62
CA THR A 118 1.38 -20.77 -4.15
C THR A 118 2.33 -20.67 -5.36
N PRO A 119 3.23 -21.66 -5.56
CA PRO A 119 4.15 -21.67 -6.71
C PRO A 119 3.46 -21.70 -8.09
N ALA A 120 2.19 -22.09 -8.15
CA ALA A 120 1.42 -22.09 -9.39
C ALA A 120 0.94 -20.68 -9.79
N SER A 121 1.01 -19.70 -8.89
CA SER A 121 0.56 -18.33 -9.12
C SER A 121 1.44 -17.61 -10.15
N SER A 122 0.82 -16.84 -11.06
CA SER A 122 1.53 -15.93 -11.97
C SER A 122 2.34 -14.87 -11.23
N LEU A 123 2.00 -14.57 -9.97
CA LEU A 123 2.73 -13.62 -9.13
C LEU A 123 4.13 -14.09 -8.73
N ARG A 124 4.44 -15.39 -8.83
CA ARG A 124 5.73 -15.95 -8.39
C ARG A 124 6.96 -15.32 -9.06
N ASN A 125 6.77 -14.77 -10.27
CA ASN A 125 7.83 -14.14 -11.07
C ASN A 125 7.89 -12.62 -10.84
N HIS A 126 7.09 -12.10 -9.92
CA HIS A 126 7.01 -10.69 -9.62
C HIS A 126 7.41 -10.42 -8.18
N VAL A 127 7.93 -9.22 -7.94
CA VAL A 127 8.08 -8.68 -6.59
C VAL A 127 6.72 -8.11 -6.19
N TRP A 128 6.09 -8.66 -5.16
CA TRP A 128 4.74 -8.28 -4.76
C TRP A 128 4.50 -8.50 -3.27
N GLY A 129 3.40 -7.98 -2.74
CA GLY A 129 2.99 -8.27 -1.37
C GLY A 129 1.65 -7.66 -0.98
N PRO A 130 1.06 -8.11 0.16
CA PRO A 130 -0.18 -7.55 0.67
C PRO A 130 0.02 -6.12 1.15
N THR A 131 -0.95 -5.27 0.88
CA THR A 131 -1.06 -3.93 1.46
C THR A 131 -2.40 -3.81 2.18
N GLY A 132 -2.97 -2.61 2.29
CA GLY A 132 -4.32 -2.50 2.81
C GLY A 132 -4.42 -2.93 4.27
N SER A 133 -5.59 -3.44 4.66
CA SER A 133 -5.81 -3.98 6.01
C SER A 133 -5.07 -5.29 6.24
N ALA A 134 -4.94 -6.13 5.21
CA ALA A 134 -4.21 -7.39 5.31
C ALA A 134 -2.74 -7.17 5.67
N GLY A 135 -2.04 -6.31 4.94
CA GLY A 135 -0.65 -5.97 5.23
C GLY A 135 -0.48 -5.31 6.61
N PHE A 136 -1.40 -4.40 6.98
CA PHE A 136 -1.36 -3.77 8.30
C PHE A 136 -1.55 -4.80 9.43
N GLU A 137 -2.52 -5.69 9.32
CA GLU A 137 -2.75 -6.74 10.30
C GLU A 137 -1.56 -7.71 10.42
N LEU A 138 -0.92 -8.07 9.30
CA LEU A 138 0.26 -8.92 9.30
C LEU A 138 1.46 -8.25 9.99
N ALA A 139 1.71 -6.97 9.72
CA ALA A 139 2.85 -6.25 10.31
C ALA A 139 2.64 -5.96 11.81
N THR A 140 1.41 -5.65 12.22
CA THR A 140 1.12 -5.15 13.58
C THR A 140 0.57 -6.21 14.52
N GLY A 141 0.03 -7.31 13.99
CA GLY A 141 -0.77 -8.27 14.74
C GLY A 141 -2.15 -7.75 15.17
N VAL A 142 -2.50 -6.49 14.85
CA VAL A 142 -3.77 -5.89 15.24
C VAL A 142 -4.87 -6.27 14.24
N PRO A 143 -5.98 -6.86 14.71
CA PRO A 143 -7.13 -7.20 13.87
C PRO A 143 -7.73 -5.97 13.18
N THR A 144 -7.59 -5.89 11.85
CA THR A 144 -8.19 -4.83 11.02
C THR A 144 -8.98 -5.38 9.83
N LEU A 145 -8.75 -6.63 9.43
CA LEU A 145 -9.57 -7.30 8.44
C LEU A 145 -10.92 -7.71 9.02
N THR A 146 -11.95 -7.58 8.20
CA THR A 146 -13.30 -8.08 8.45
C THR A 146 -13.66 -9.11 7.38
N ALA A 147 -14.76 -9.84 7.56
CA ALA A 147 -15.22 -10.81 6.57
C ALA A 147 -15.57 -10.17 5.21
N SER A 148 -15.89 -8.87 5.18
CA SER A 148 -16.21 -8.11 3.96
C SER A 148 -15.02 -7.30 3.42
N SER A 149 -13.83 -7.45 4.01
CA SER A 149 -12.64 -6.76 3.56
C SER A 149 -12.11 -7.36 2.25
N ASP A 150 -11.75 -6.47 1.34
CA ASP A 150 -10.99 -6.81 0.14
C ASP A 150 -9.53 -7.15 0.51
N LEU A 151 -8.86 -7.90 -0.37
CA LEU A 151 -7.41 -8.06 -0.33
C LEU A 151 -6.75 -7.02 -1.25
N ASP A 152 -6.05 -6.05 -0.68
CA ASP A 152 -5.20 -5.13 -1.44
C ASP A 152 -3.80 -5.73 -1.64
N ILE A 153 -3.27 -5.73 -2.87
CA ILE A 153 -1.90 -6.14 -3.16
C ILE A 153 -1.15 -5.11 -4.01
N LEU A 154 0.17 -5.07 -3.84
CA LEU A 154 1.08 -4.29 -4.66
C LEU A 154 1.97 -5.23 -5.47
N ILE A 155 2.21 -4.91 -6.74
CA ILE A 155 3.08 -5.65 -7.65
C ILE A 155 4.07 -4.65 -8.25
N ARG A 156 5.37 -4.87 -8.09
CA ARG A 156 6.41 -4.01 -8.67
C ARG A 156 6.68 -4.43 -10.12
N VAL A 157 6.51 -3.50 -11.05
CA VAL A 157 6.77 -3.67 -12.48
C VAL A 157 7.54 -2.45 -13.01
N PRO A 158 8.83 -2.33 -12.65
CA PRO A 158 9.68 -1.22 -13.10
C PRO A 158 9.92 -1.26 -14.61
N GLN A 159 9.79 -2.44 -15.23
CA GLN A 159 9.90 -2.64 -16.67
C GLN A 159 8.55 -3.02 -17.26
N ARG A 160 8.35 -2.63 -18.52
CA ARG A 160 7.14 -2.93 -19.27
C ARG A 160 6.93 -4.44 -19.38
N ILE A 161 5.72 -4.89 -19.07
CA ILE A 161 5.28 -6.28 -19.26
C ILE A 161 4.34 -6.38 -20.47
N SER A 162 4.26 -7.57 -21.05
CA SER A 162 3.39 -7.83 -22.21
C SER A 162 1.91 -7.77 -21.82
N ARG A 163 1.03 -7.51 -22.80
CA ARG A 163 -0.43 -7.57 -22.59
C ARG A 163 -0.86 -8.94 -22.05
N ALA A 164 -0.29 -10.01 -22.60
CA ALA A 164 -0.53 -11.38 -22.13
C ALA A 164 -0.14 -11.59 -20.65
N ALA A 165 0.94 -10.95 -20.18
CA ALA A 165 1.31 -11.00 -18.77
C ALA A 165 0.33 -10.23 -17.89
N ILE A 166 -0.15 -9.06 -18.33
CA ILE A 166 -1.20 -8.28 -17.64
C ILE A 166 -2.48 -9.12 -17.53
N ASP A 167 -2.90 -9.75 -18.62
CA ASP A 167 -4.11 -10.58 -18.65
C ASP A 167 -3.96 -11.82 -17.77
N SER A 168 -2.78 -12.46 -17.76
CA SER A 168 -2.47 -13.60 -16.89
C SER A 168 -2.53 -13.21 -15.42
N LEU A 169 -1.98 -12.05 -15.04
CA LEU A 169 -2.08 -11.54 -13.67
C LEU A 169 -3.55 -11.30 -13.30
N ALA A 170 -4.31 -10.59 -14.14
CA ALA A 170 -5.71 -10.30 -13.89
C ALA A 170 -6.54 -11.59 -13.73
N GLN A 171 -6.30 -12.60 -14.56
CA GLN A 171 -6.96 -13.89 -14.48
C GLN A 171 -6.59 -14.65 -13.20
N ALA A 172 -5.32 -14.66 -12.80
CA ALA A 172 -4.88 -15.30 -11.56
C ALA A 172 -5.57 -14.68 -10.33
N LEU A 173 -5.66 -13.34 -10.28
CA LEU A 173 -6.36 -12.66 -9.20
C LEU A 173 -7.86 -12.94 -9.21
N ALA A 174 -8.50 -12.95 -10.39
CA ALA A 174 -9.93 -13.27 -10.50
C ALA A 174 -10.25 -14.70 -10.01
N GLN A 175 -9.38 -15.67 -10.32
CA GLN A 175 -9.53 -17.04 -9.83
C GLN A 175 -9.38 -17.14 -8.32
N ALA A 176 -8.36 -16.49 -7.74
CA ALA A 176 -8.16 -16.46 -6.30
C ALA A 176 -9.33 -15.75 -5.57
N ALA A 177 -9.78 -14.61 -6.11
CA ALA A 177 -10.93 -13.86 -5.62
C ALA A 177 -12.20 -14.72 -5.59
N SER A 178 -12.50 -15.40 -6.70
CA SER A 178 -13.67 -16.26 -6.83
C SER A 178 -13.64 -17.45 -5.86
N ARG A 179 -12.48 -18.08 -5.66
CA ARG A 179 -12.35 -19.23 -4.74
C ARG A 179 -12.48 -18.80 -3.27
N ALA A 180 -11.94 -17.64 -2.92
CA ALA A 180 -11.93 -17.14 -1.55
C ALA A 180 -13.22 -16.40 -1.17
N GLY A 181 -14.04 -15.97 -2.14
CA GLY A 181 -15.24 -15.18 -1.88
C GLY A 181 -14.93 -13.76 -1.43
N THR A 182 -13.84 -13.16 -1.93
CA THR A 182 -13.46 -11.76 -1.66
C THR A 182 -12.98 -11.07 -2.93
N ARG A 183 -12.99 -9.73 -2.93
CA ARG A 183 -12.37 -8.97 -4.02
C ARG A 183 -10.87 -8.86 -3.78
N ILE A 184 -10.11 -8.80 -4.87
CA ILE A 184 -8.67 -8.54 -4.84
C ILE A 184 -8.39 -7.29 -5.65
N ASP A 185 -7.92 -6.25 -4.97
CA ASP A 185 -7.56 -4.96 -5.57
C ASP A 185 -6.03 -4.92 -5.72
N ALA A 186 -5.55 -4.98 -6.97
CA ALA A 186 -4.12 -4.98 -7.26
C ALA A 186 -3.65 -3.66 -7.87
N GLN A 187 -2.58 -3.12 -7.31
CA GLN A 187 -1.84 -1.99 -7.84
C GLN A 187 -0.51 -2.45 -8.42
N LEU A 188 -0.22 -2.01 -9.64
CA LEU A 188 1.09 -2.14 -10.28
C LEU A 188 1.89 -0.87 -10.00
N GLU A 189 3.04 -1.00 -9.34
CA GLU A 189 4.01 0.09 -9.20
C GLU A 189 4.85 0.16 -10.48
N THR A 190 4.67 1.23 -11.24
CA THR A 190 5.36 1.53 -12.50
C THR A 190 6.20 2.81 -12.34
N PRO A 191 7.09 3.16 -13.29
CA PRO A 191 7.79 4.44 -13.28
C PRO A 191 6.86 5.67 -13.19
N ALA A 192 5.67 5.63 -13.79
CA ALA A 192 4.66 6.70 -13.67
C ALA A 192 3.91 6.71 -12.31
N GLY A 193 4.19 5.75 -11.43
CA GLY A 193 3.52 5.54 -10.14
C GLY A 193 2.56 4.34 -10.15
N GLY A 194 1.62 4.35 -9.21
CA GLY A 194 0.70 3.22 -9.01
C GLY A 194 -0.48 3.23 -9.98
N VAL A 195 -0.67 2.15 -10.73
CA VAL A 195 -1.78 1.94 -11.68
C VAL A 195 -2.61 0.73 -11.24
N ALA A 196 -3.94 0.80 -11.34
CA ALA A 196 -4.78 -0.36 -11.04
C ALA A 196 -4.62 -1.44 -12.13
N LEU A 197 -4.36 -2.69 -11.76
CA LEU A 197 -4.25 -3.80 -12.71
C LEU A 197 -5.54 -4.00 -13.52
N ALA A 198 -6.70 -3.87 -12.86
CA ALA A 198 -8.00 -3.90 -13.54
C ALA A 198 -8.12 -2.82 -14.63
N GLU A 199 -7.49 -1.67 -14.45
CA GLU A 199 -7.50 -0.61 -15.46
C GLU A 199 -6.61 -0.93 -16.65
N LEU A 200 -5.41 -1.45 -16.38
CA LEU A 200 -4.48 -1.89 -17.43
C LEU A 200 -5.03 -3.07 -18.25
N ALA A 201 -5.71 -4.01 -17.60
CA ALA A 201 -6.33 -5.17 -18.26
C ALA A 201 -7.50 -4.80 -19.19
N MET A 202 -8.07 -3.58 -19.06
CA MET A 202 -9.05 -3.06 -20.02
C MET A 202 -8.40 -2.60 -21.35
N HIS A 203 -7.08 -2.59 -21.44
CA HIS A 203 -6.33 -2.27 -22.67
C HIS A 203 -6.68 -0.91 -23.29
N LYS A 204 -7.13 0.04 -22.47
CA LYS A 204 -7.50 1.41 -22.89
C LYS A 204 -6.25 2.20 -23.35
N PRO A 205 -6.43 3.23 -24.20
CA PRO A 205 -5.31 4.05 -24.68
C PRO A 205 -4.57 4.83 -23.58
N ARG A 206 -5.24 5.09 -22.46
CA ARG A 206 -4.68 5.79 -21.29
C ARG A 206 -5.16 5.14 -20.01
N VAL A 207 -4.34 5.21 -18.97
CA VAL A 207 -4.62 4.71 -17.62
C VAL A 207 -4.31 5.78 -16.58
N LEU A 208 -4.98 5.73 -15.44
CA LEU A 208 -4.72 6.62 -14.32
C LEU A 208 -3.53 6.14 -13.49
N ALA A 209 -2.41 6.84 -13.61
CA ALA A 209 -1.25 6.67 -12.76
C ALA A 209 -1.35 7.60 -11.54
N ARG A 210 -1.19 7.04 -10.34
CA ARG A 210 -1.11 7.80 -9.09
C ARG A 210 0.36 8.01 -8.77
N ALA A 211 0.93 9.14 -9.19
CA ALA A 211 2.31 9.54 -8.94
C ALA A 211 2.45 10.31 -7.61
N SER A 212 3.69 10.53 -7.15
CA SER A 212 3.96 11.38 -5.98
C SER A 212 3.66 12.86 -6.22
N SER A 213 3.63 13.29 -7.49
CA SER A 213 3.21 14.62 -7.94
C SER A 213 1.70 14.76 -8.13
N GLY A 214 0.92 13.68 -7.97
CA GLY A 214 -0.53 13.67 -8.17
C GLY A 214 -1.01 12.60 -9.15
N ALA A 215 -2.33 12.53 -9.34
CA ALA A 215 -2.94 11.60 -10.28
C ALA A 215 -2.87 12.15 -11.72
N GLN A 216 -2.42 11.33 -12.66
CA GLN A 216 -2.19 11.72 -14.06
C GLN A 216 -2.68 10.62 -14.99
N LEU A 217 -3.35 11.00 -16.09
CA LEU A 217 -3.72 10.06 -17.15
C LEU A 217 -2.54 9.91 -18.12
N VAL A 218 -1.96 8.72 -18.19
CA VAL A 218 -0.77 8.43 -19.01
C VAL A 218 -1.11 7.43 -20.12
N ALA A 219 -0.48 7.59 -21.29
CA ALA A 219 -0.64 6.63 -22.40
C ALA A 219 0.21 5.37 -22.20
N ASP A 220 1.36 5.52 -21.55
CA ASP A 220 2.26 4.43 -21.19
C ASP A 220 2.81 4.65 -19.77
N PRO A 221 2.45 3.82 -18.78
CA PRO A 221 2.93 3.98 -17.42
C PRO A 221 4.40 3.58 -17.23
N TRP A 222 5.03 2.97 -18.24
CA TRP A 222 6.46 2.64 -18.25
C TRP A 222 7.34 3.65 -18.97
N HIS A 223 6.74 4.69 -19.58
CA HIS A 223 7.50 5.79 -20.15
C HIS A 223 7.80 6.80 -19.05
N THR A 224 9.08 6.94 -18.70
CA THR A 224 9.53 8.10 -17.92
C THR A 224 9.52 9.31 -18.84
N PRO A 225 8.93 10.45 -18.45
CA PRO A 225 9.09 11.69 -19.21
C PRO A 225 10.55 12.14 -19.30
#